data_AF-A0A6L6Q8E8-F1
#
_entry.id   AF-A0A6L6Q8E8-F1
#
_cell.length_a   1.000
_cell.length_b   1.000
_cell.length_c   1.000
_cell.angle_alpha   90.00
_cell.angle_beta   90.00
_cell.angle_gamma   90.00
#
_symmetry.space_group_name_H-M   'P 1'
#
loop_
_entity.id
_entity.type
_entity.pdbx_description
1 polymer ?
#
loop_
_entity_poly.entity_id
_entity_poly.type
_entity_poly.pdbx_seq_one_letter_code
_entity_poly.pdbx_strand_id
1 'polypeptide(L)'
;MQQTDSPRFRPVPWTALETPADVELWIAEHNLALQELIAPHETGYGVCFTLAEGGEIYLQTTQDGAIIVDVTEEAEWVSPLIAAVGQVEPPKGSLWILPDDKLVQLIMGLSGLIATSILVVGHHFGRGQRTRY
;
A
#
# COMPACT_ATOMS: atom_id res chain seq x y z
N MET A 1 -6.87 9.33 25.08
CA MET A 1 -5.55 8.66 25.20
C MET A 1 -5.40 7.80 23.97
N GLN A 2 -4.70 8.28 22.95
CA GLN A 2 -4.39 7.44 21.78
C GLN A 2 -3.16 6.62 22.19
N GLN A 3 -3.34 5.31 22.41
CA GLN A 3 -2.22 4.42 22.63
C GLN A 3 -1.41 4.37 21.34
N THR A 4 -0.27 5.04 21.31
CA THR A 4 0.74 4.88 20.28
C THR A 4 1.43 3.55 20.55
N ASP A 5 0.76 2.45 20.20
CA ASP A 5 1.41 1.14 20.12
C ASP A 5 2.46 1.27 19.01
N SER A 6 3.74 1.18 19.37
CA SER A 6 4.82 1.23 18.39
C SER A 6 4.52 0.20 17.31
N PRO A 7 4.68 0.54 16.01
CA PRO A 7 4.37 -0.42 14.97
C PRO A 7 5.21 -1.69 15.17
N ARG A 8 4.56 -2.85 15.05
CA ARG A 8 5.18 -4.16 15.26
C ARG A 8 6.44 -4.34 14.40
N PHE A 9 6.39 -3.80 13.18
CA PHE A 9 7.49 -3.77 12.24
C PHE A 9 8.19 -2.42 12.29
N ARG A 10 9.44 -2.37 11.82
CA ARG A 10 10.20 -1.12 11.74
C ARG A 10 10.17 -0.59 10.32
N PRO A 11 10.05 0.73 10.11
CA PRO A 11 10.22 1.32 8.79
C PRO A 11 11.62 1.03 8.24
N VAL A 12 11.67 0.67 6.96
CA VAL A 12 12.90 0.45 6.19
C VAL A 12 13.03 1.62 5.21
N PRO A 13 14.19 2.30 5.14
CA PRO A 13 14.46 3.32 4.13
C PRO A 13 14.25 2.79 2.72
N TRP A 14 13.56 3.56 1.88
CA TRP A 14 13.29 3.17 0.51
C TRP A 14 14.54 3.34 -0.36
N THR A 15 14.83 2.33 -1.18
CA THR A 15 15.79 2.43 -2.28
C THR A 15 14.99 2.51 -3.57
N ALA A 16 15.19 3.57 -4.35
CA ALA A 16 14.44 3.76 -5.58
C ALA A 16 14.65 2.56 -6.53
N LEU A 17 13.54 1.96 -6.92
CA LEU A 17 13.45 0.90 -7.92
C LEU A 17 13.31 1.57 -9.30
N GLU A 18 14.22 1.26 -10.23
CA GLU A 18 14.33 1.94 -11.53
C GLU A 18 13.75 1.10 -12.68
N THR A 19 13.72 -0.22 -12.52
CA THR A 19 13.24 -1.15 -13.55
C THR A 19 12.08 -2.02 -13.07
N PRO A 20 11.25 -2.56 -13.99
CA PRO A 20 10.23 -3.54 -13.63
C PRO A 20 10.78 -4.76 -12.89
N ALA A 21 12.00 -5.20 -13.26
CA ALA A 21 12.65 -6.34 -12.62
C ALA A 21 13.01 -6.06 -11.15
N ASP A 22 13.45 -4.84 -10.83
CA ASP A 22 13.72 -4.43 -9.45
C ASP A 22 12.43 -4.45 -8.61
N VAL A 23 11.31 -4.02 -9.22
CA VAL A 23 9.99 -4.04 -8.58
C VAL A 23 9.49 -5.46 -8.35
N GLU A 24 9.62 -6.34 -9.35
CA GLU A 24 9.24 -7.75 -9.19
C GLU A 24 10.06 -8.44 -8.09
N LEU A 25 11.37 -8.16 -8.03
CA LEU A 25 12.23 -8.66 -6.97
C LEU A 25 11.77 -8.16 -5.59
N TRP A 26 11.53 -6.85 -5.47
CA TRP A 26 11.03 -6.27 -4.23
C TRP A 26 9.68 -6.88 -3.81
N ILE A 27 8.75 -7.09 -4.75
CA ILE A 27 7.45 -7.76 -4.48
C ILE A 27 7.68 -9.18 -3.97
N ALA A 28 8.57 -9.95 -4.59
CA ALA A 28 8.87 -11.32 -4.17
C ALA A 28 9.44 -11.39 -2.76
N GLU A 29 10.40 -10.51 -2.44
CA GLU A 29 11.00 -10.38 -1.11
C GLU A 29 9.95 -9.96 -0.07
N HIS A 30 9.10 -8.99 -0.42
CA HIS A 30 8.03 -8.51 0.44
C HIS A 30 6.98 -9.60 0.72
N ASN A 31 6.60 -10.37 -0.30
CA ASN A 31 5.67 -11.49 -0.15
C ASN A 31 6.25 -12.60 0.73
N LEU A 32 7.55 -12.90 0.59
CA LEU A 32 8.23 -13.84 1.47
C LEU A 32 8.21 -13.34 2.92
N ALA A 33 8.54 -12.07 3.15
CA ALA A 33 8.50 -11.48 4.49
C ALA A 33 7.08 -11.51 5.10
N LEU A 34 6.03 -11.27 4.31
CA LEU A 34 4.64 -11.43 4.77
C LEU A 34 4.36 -12.88 5.18
N GLN A 35 4.80 -13.87 4.39
CA GLN A 35 4.59 -15.28 4.72
C GLN A 35 5.31 -15.71 6.00
N GLU A 36 6.52 -15.19 6.24
CA GLU A 36 7.33 -15.55 7.40
C GLU A 36 6.89 -14.84 8.69
N LEU A 37 6.39 -13.61 8.58
CA LEU A 37 6.20 -12.74 9.73
C LEU A 37 4.74 -12.58 10.15
N ILE A 38 3.78 -12.81 9.25
CA ILE A 38 2.35 -12.63 9.54
C ILE A 38 1.78 -13.94 10.10
N ALA A 39 1.25 -13.88 11.31
CA ALA A 39 0.64 -15.03 11.96
C ALA A 39 -0.72 -15.36 11.30
N PRO A 40 -1.15 -16.64 11.31
CA PRO A 40 -2.37 -17.07 10.60
C PRO A 40 -3.68 -16.38 11.02
N HIS A 41 -3.71 -15.76 12.20
CA HIS A 41 -4.88 -15.07 12.74
C HIS A 41 -4.87 -13.55 12.45
N GLU A 42 -3.76 -13.02 11.94
CA GLU A 42 -3.64 -11.61 11.62
C GLU A 42 -4.37 -11.29 10.31
N THR A 43 -5.02 -10.14 10.29
CA THR A 43 -5.78 -9.65 9.13
C THR A 43 -5.41 -8.20 8.87
N GLY A 44 -5.82 -7.66 7.72
CA GLY A 44 -5.47 -6.28 7.36
C GLY A 44 -3.96 -6.09 7.21
N TYR A 45 -3.26 -7.10 6.69
CA TYR A 45 -1.82 -7.04 6.46
C TYR A 45 -1.47 -6.55 5.06
N GLY A 46 -0.31 -5.93 4.93
CA GLY A 46 0.18 -5.39 3.67
C GLY A 46 1.41 -4.53 3.89
N VAL A 47 1.57 -3.51 3.06
CA VAL A 47 2.64 -2.51 3.18
C VAL A 47 2.06 -1.12 3.41
N CYS A 48 2.73 -0.32 4.22
CA CYS A 48 2.56 1.12 4.25
C CYS A 48 3.81 1.78 3.65
N PHE A 49 3.60 2.69 2.72
CA PHE A 49 4.62 3.58 2.19
C PHE A 49 4.42 4.96 2.80
N THR A 50 5.45 5.46 3.48
CA THR A 50 5.51 6.87 3.89
C THR A 50 6.15 7.67 2.77
N LEU A 51 5.49 8.73 2.32
CA LEU A 51 5.96 9.57 1.22
C LEU A 51 6.91 10.67 1.73
N ALA A 52 7.91 11.01 0.93
CA ALA A 52 8.93 12.00 1.30
C ALA A 52 8.36 13.41 1.53
N GLU A 53 7.34 13.78 0.75
CA GLU A 53 6.68 15.09 0.82
C GLU A 53 5.44 15.10 1.75
N GLY A 54 5.19 13.99 2.45
CA GLY A 54 4.10 13.85 3.42
C GLY A 54 2.96 12.94 2.95
N GLY A 55 2.29 12.36 3.94
CA GLY A 55 1.22 11.37 3.76
C GLY A 55 1.72 9.93 3.61
N GLU A 56 0.75 9.02 3.59
CA GLU A 56 0.99 7.58 3.59
C GLU A 56 0.05 6.88 2.60
N ILE A 57 0.55 5.78 2.04
CA ILE A 57 -0.21 4.90 1.18
C ILE A 57 -0.15 3.49 1.76
N TYR A 58 -1.30 2.93 2.11
CA TYR A 58 -1.42 1.54 2.52
C TYR A 58 -1.81 0.70 1.31
N LEU A 59 -1.10 -0.39 1.07
CA LEU A 59 -1.36 -1.29 -0.06
C LEU A 59 -1.54 -2.73 0.42
N GLN A 60 -2.57 -3.39 -0.10
CA GLN A 60 -2.84 -4.82 0.08
C GLN A 60 -3.29 -5.44 -1.23
N THR A 61 -2.74 -6.60 -1.58
CA THR A 61 -3.29 -7.45 -2.63
C THR A 61 -4.30 -8.42 -2.03
N THR A 62 -5.49 -8.49 -2.61
CA THR A 62 -6.55 -9.41 -2.17
C THR A 62 -6.35 -10.81 -2.74
N GLN A 63 -7.09 -11.79 -2.21
CA GLN A 63 -7.02 -13.18 -2.68
C GLN A 63 -7.49 -13.37 -4.13
N ASP A 64 -8.36 -12.50 -4.61
CA ASP A 64 -8.84 -12.43 -6.00
C ASP A 64 -7.93 -11.59 -6.91
N GLY A 65 -6.78 -11.15 -6.41
CA GLY A 65 -5.73 -10.47 -7.18
C GLY A 65 -5.83 -8.95 -7.20
N ALA A 66 -6.97 -8.36 -6.86
CA ALA A 66 -7.13 -6.90 -6.86
C ALA A 66 -6.16 -6.21 -5.90
N ILE A 67 -5.73 -5.00 -6.27
CA ILE A 67 -4.86 -4.17 -5.46
C ILE A 67 -5.74 -3.14 -4.76
N ILE A 68 -5.74 -3.17 -3.44
CA ILE A 68 -6.35 -2.14 -2.62
C ILE A 68 -5.27 -1.14 -2.25
N VAL A 69 -5.55 0.14 -2.53
CA VAL A 69 -4.69 1.26 -2.15
C VAL A 69 -5.52 2.21 -1.29
N ASP A 70 -5.14 2.40 -0.04
CA ASP A 70 -5.76 3.36 0.87
C ASP A 70 -4.81 4.53 1.08
N VAL A 71 -5.25 5.71 0.65
CA VAL A 71 -4.42 6.94 0.59
C VAL A 71 -4.86 7.87 1.71
N THR A 72 -3.95 8.25 2.61
CA THR A 72 -4.30 9.22 3.66
C THR A 72 -4.62 10.59 3.06
N GLU A 73 -5.35 11.43 3.79
CA GLU A 73 -5.71 12.79 3.35
C GLU A 73 -4.47 13.62 2.97
N GLU A 74 -3.39 13.51 3.74
CA GLU A 74 -2.10 14.16 3.46
C GLU A 74 -1.43 13.67 2.17
N ALA A 75 -1.76 12.46 1.70
CA ALA A 75 -1.27 11.88 0.46
C ALA A 75 -2.22 12.08 -0.72
N GLU A 76 -3.34 12.80 -0.59
CA GLU A 76 -4.33 12.96 -1.68
C GLU A 76 -3.69 13.52 -2.97
N TRP A 77 -2.60 14.28 -2.86
CA TRP A 77 -1.84 14.82 -3.98
C TRP A 77 -1.28 13.75 -4.95
N VAL A 78 -1.14 12.48 -4.53
CA VAL A 78 -0.74 11.37 -5.41
C VAL A 78 -1.88 10.80 -6.26
N SER A 79 -3.13 11.20 -6.00
CA SER A 79 -4.32 10.68 -6.70
C SER A 79 -4.22 10.71 -8.23
N PRO A 80 -3.70 11.78 -8.88
CA PRO A 80 -3.54 11.80 -10.33
C PRO A 80 -2.60 10.70 -10.86
N LEU A 81 -1.56 10.32 -10.10
CA LEU A 81 -0.66 9.24 -10.46
C LEU A 81 -1.38 7.89 -10.38
N ILE A 82 -2.11 7.65 -9.29
CA ILE A 82 -2.87 6.41 -9.08
C ILE A 82 -3.94 6.26 -10.17
N ALA A 83 -4.67 7.33 -10.49
CA ALA A 83 -5.66 7.34 -11.57
C ALA A 83 -5.04 7.04 -12.94
N ALA A 84 -3.86 7.62 -13.24
CA ALA A 84 -3.16 7.40 -14.49
C ALA A 84 -2.67 5.94 -14.65
N VAL A 85 -2.11 5.35 -13.59
CA VAL A 85 -1.67 3.94 -13.58
C VAL A 85 -2.86 2.99 -13.64
N GLY A 86 -3.86 3.24 -12.79
CA GLY A 86 -5.05 2.40 -12.66
C GLY A 86 -5.97 2.46 -13.89
N GLN A 87 -5.91 3.55 -14.65
CA GLN A 87 -6.89 3.87 -15.69
C GLN A 87 -8.33 3.87 -15.15
N VAL A 88 -8.50 4.37 -13.93
CA VAL A 88 -9.77 4.45 -13.21
C VAL A 88 -10.08 5.89 -12.82
N GLU A 89 -11.38 6.19 -12.66
CA GLU A 89 -11.79 7.47 -12.08
C GLU A 89 -11.44 7.51 -10.57
N PRO A 90 -10.99 8.67 -10.04
CA PRO A 90 -10.77 8.83 -8.62
C PRO A 90 -12.04 8.52 -7.80
N PRO A 91 -11.94 7.67 -6.76
CA PRO A 91 -13.06 7.38 -5.88
C PRO A 91 -13.45 8.62 -5.05
N LYS A 92 -14.67 8.62 -4.49
CA LYS A 92 -15.13 9.67 -3.57
C LYS A 92 -14.50 9.60 -2.16
N GLY A 93 -13.54 8.71 -1.94
CA GLY A 93 -12.90 8.46 -0.64
C GLY A 93 -11.45 8.02 -0.81
N SER A 94 -10.81 7.59 0.27
CA SER A 94 -9.37 7.24 0.29
C SER A 94 -9.02 5.91 -0.38
N LEU A 95 -10.02 5.04 -0.59
CA LEU A 95 -9.82 3.66 -1.01
C LEU A 95 -9.94 3.48 -2.52
N TRP A 96 -8.85 3.09 -3.17
CA TRP A 96 -8.77 2.72 -4.57
C TRP A 96 -8.73 1.20 -4.70
N ILE A 97 -9.41 0.69 -5.73
CA ILE A 97 -9.35 -0.71 -6.13
C ILE A 97 -8.83 -0.74 -7.56
N LEU A 98 -7.64 -1.31 -7.74
CA LEU A 98 -6.98 -1.39 -9.04
C LEU A 98 -6.89 -2.85 -9.51
N PRO A 99 -6.85 -3.09 -10.83
CA PRO A 99 -6.54 -4.40 -11.38
C PRO A 99 -5.16 -4.91 -10.97
N ASP A 100 -5.00 -6.22 -10.90
CA ASP A 100 -3.78 -6.91 -10.44
C ASP A 100 -2.54 -6.61 -11.32
N ASP A 101 -2.74 -6.44 -12.63
CA ASP A 101 -1.71 -6.10 -13.61
C ASP A 101 -1.08 -4.70 -13.40
N LYS A 102 -1.64 -3.89 -12.49
CA LYS A 102 -1.15 -2.53 -12.21
C LYS A 102 -0.10 -2.46 -11.11
N LEU A 103 0.17 -3.54 -10.38
CA LEU A 103 1.02 -3.48 -9.18
C LEU A 103 2.43 -2.99 -9.49
N VAL A 104 3.06 -3.57 -10.52
CA VAL A 104 4.42 -3.20 -10.93
C VAL A 104 4.45 -1.73 -11.37
N GLN A 105 3.51 -1.32 -12.20
CA GLN A 105 3.44 0.07 -12.69
C GLN A 105 3.18 1.07 -11.56
N LEU A 106 2.35 0.72 -10.59
CA LEU A 106 2.05 1.55 -9.44
C LEU A 106 3.29 1.74 -8.56
N ILE A 107 3.97 0.66 -8.20
CA ILE A 107 5.19 0.74 -7.37
C ILE A 107 6.29 1.51 -8.11
N MET A 108 6.48 1.28 -9.42
CA MET A 108 7.43 2.08 -10.21
C MET A 108 7.09 3.57 -10.20
N GLY A 109 5.81 3.92 -10.40
CA GLY A 109 5.37 5.32 -10.39
C GLY A 109 5.57 6.00 -9.03
N LEU A 110 5.31 5.27 -7.94
CA LEU A 110 5.48 5.78 -6.57
C LEU A 110 6.94 5.76 -6.10
N SER A 111 7.81 4.95 -6.71
CA SER A 111 9.17 4.66 -6.24
C SER A 111 10.00 5.91 -5.90
N GLY A 112 9.90 6.96 -6.72
CA GLY A 112 10.62 8.23 -6.48
C GLY A 112 10.01 9.12 -5.38
N LEU A 113 8.81 8.80 -4.90
CA LEU A 113 8.07 9.55 -3.88
C LEU A 113 8.15 8.91 -2.49
N ILE A 114 8.56 7.63 -2.40
CA ILE A 114 8.58 6.88 -1.15
C ILE A 114 9.85 7.20 -0.37
N ALA A 115 9.69 7.55 0.91
CA ALA A 115 10.79 7.70 1.85
C ALA A 115 11.08 6.40 2.61
N THR A 116 10.04 5.71 3.06
CA THR A 116 10.16 4.44 3.79
C THR A 116 9.03 3.48 3.46
N SER A 117 9.29 2.18 3.59
CA SER A 117 8.26 1.14 3.58
C SER A 117 8.23 0.40 4.91
N ILE A 118 7.04 0.01 5.36
CA ILE A 118 6.85 -0.80 6.57
C ILE A 118 5.77 -1.86 6.32
N LEU A 119 6.00 -3.08 6.83
CA LEU A 119 4.95 -4.09 6.90
C LEU A 119 3.88 -3.65 7.91
N VAL A 120 2.62 -3.82 7.57
CA VAL A 120 1.50 -3.49 8.47
C VAL A 120 0.62 -4.71 8.72
N VAL A 121 -0.03 -4.72 9.88
CA VAL A 121 -1.09 -5.66 10.29
C VAL A 121 -2.20 -4.86 10.96
N GLY A 122 -3.44 -5.34 10.87
CA GLY A 122 -4.59 -4.68 11.48
C GLY A 122 -5.08 -3.43 10.75
N HIS A 123 -4.53 -3.08 9.58
CA HIS A 123 -5.00 -1.93 8.81
C HIS A 123 -6.39 -2.19 8.21
N HIS A 124 -7.23 -1.16 8.24
CA HIS A 124 -8.60 -1.24 7.73
C HIS A 124 -8.68 -0.91 6.24
N PHE A 125 -8.34 -1.87 5.37
CA PHE A 125 -8.47 -1.79 3.91
C PHE A 125 -9.94 -1.81 3.42
N GLY A 126 -10.79 -0.90 3.90
CA GLY A 126 -12.19 -0.78 3.47
C GLY A 126 -13.14 -1.89 3.96
N ARG A 127 -12.65 -2.94 4.62
CA ARG A 127 -13.47 -4.06 5.16
C ARG A 127 -14.47 -3.66 6.26
N GLY A 128 -14.47 -2.39 6.70
CA GLY A 128 -15.39 -1.84 7.71
C GLY A 128 -16.50 -0.93 7.18
N GLN A 129 -16.43 -0.45 5.92
CA GLN A 129 -17.48 0.41 5.35
C GLN A 129 -18.53 -0.43 4.64
N ARG A 130 -19.26 -1.26 5.39
CA ARG A 130 -20.61 -1.62 4.98
C ARG A 130 -21.49 -0.40 5.21
N THR A 131 -21.61 0.46 4.21
CA THR A 131 -22.65 1.49 4.18
C THR A 131 -23.98 0.80 4.37
N ARG A 132 -24.56 0.94 5.57
CA ARG A 132 -25.96 0.62 5.82
C ARG A 132 -26.76 1.64 5.02
N TYR A 133 -27.33 1.19 3.89
CA TYR A 133 -28.54 1.78 3.33
C TYR A 133 -29.74 1.02 3.89
#